data_AF-A0A9P6QJG5-F1
#
_entry.id   AF-A0A9P6QJG5-F1
#
_cell.length_a   1.000
_cell.length_b   1.000
_cell.length_c   1.000
_cell.angle_alpha   90.00
_cell.angle_beta   90.00
_cell.angle_gamma   90.00
#
_symmetry.space_group_name_H-M   'P 1'
#
loop_
_entity.id
_entity.type
_entity.pdbx_description
1 polymer ?
#
loop_
_entity_poly.entity_id
_entity_poly.type
_entity_poly.pdbx_seq_one_letter_code
_entity_poly.pdbx_strand_id
1 'polypeptide(L)'
;MTDCAAALKLNPKNVKALFRSAKALAALEMYAEAIDCCEHALINDPDNKAVREEQKRIQAEFDIKEAKRKAREERERKIREQKLKIESALEKRGIKTASTPGYTKNHPHDIQVHDETGDISVPTFILYPEHNESDFVQAFHEHDTIGEQLAEIFYEPAPWDSQHKYRPEKVDIYFETEDAGGNVGLMKVGLKVKLITILKHQKHILKDQLARLIVVPKEDSQWKKDWLAKYGK
;
A
#
# COMPACT_ATOMS: atom_id res chain seq x y z
N MET A 1 -40.47 -7.51 -15.28
CA MET A 1 -41.00 -7.90 -13.95
C MET A 1 -42.49 -7.62 -13.78
N THR A 2 -43.08 -6.66 -14.49
CA THR A 2 -44.48 -6.24 -14.35
C THR A 2 -45.50 -7.36 -14.55
N ASP A 3 -45.30 -8.24 -15.53
CA ASP A 3 -46.29 -9.28 -15.87
C ASP A 3 -46.31 -10.44 -14.87
N CYS A 4 -45.14 -10.81 -14.33
CA CYS A 4 -45.06 -11.85 -13.31
C CYS A 4 -45.61 -11.35 -11.97
N ALA A 5 -45.35 -10.09 -11.60
CA ALA A 5 -45.93 -9.47 -10.41
C ALA A 5 -47.46 -9.38 -10.48
N ALA A 6 -48.02 -9.00 -11.63
CA ALA A 6 -49.47 -9.00 -11.85
C ALA A 6 -50.07 -10.41 -11.76
N ALA A 7 -49.40 -11.41 -12.35
CA ALA A 7 -49.82 -12.81 -12.25
C ALA A 7 -49.79 -13.35 -10.82
N LEU A 8 -48.79 -12.96 -10.01
CA LEU A 8 -48.68 -13.36 -8.60
C LEU A 8 -49.69 -12.63 -7.69
N LYS A 9 -50.11 -11.40 -8.04
CA LYS A 9 -51.23 -10.72 -7.36
C LYS A 9 -52.56 -11.45 -7.55
N LEU A 10 -52.79 -12.00 -8.74
CA LEU A 10 -54.02 -12.76 -9.04
C LEU A 10 -53.95 -14.19 -8.54
N ASN A 11 -52.78 -14.83 -8.65
CA ASN A 11 -52.53 -16.18 -8.15
C ASN A 11 -51.10 -16.28 -7.56
N PRO A 12 -50.96 -16.10 -6.23
CA PRO A 12 -49.67 -16.18 -5.54
C PRO A 12 -48.99 -17.55 -5.63
N LYS A 13 -49.74 -18.60 -5.98
CA LYS A 13 -49.25 -20.00 -6.06
C LYS A 13 -48.79 -20.39 -7.46
N ASN A 14 -48.77 -19.45 -8.42
CA ASN A 14 -48.40 -19.75 -9.80
C ASN A 14 -46.90 -20.04 -9.94
N VAL A 15 -46.53 -21.32 -9.92
CA VAL A 15 -45.16 -21.84 -10.02
C VAL A 15 -44.41 -21.28 -11.23
N LYS A 16 -45.06 -21.12 -12.40
CA LYS A 16 -44.41 -20.57 -13.61
C LYS A 16 -44.10 -19.08 -13.46
N ALA A 17 -44.99 -18.32 -12.83
CA ALA A 17 -44.76 -16.91 -12.55
C ALA A 17 -43.66 -16.73 -11.50
N LEU A 18 -43.67 -17.52 -10.42
CA LEU A 18 -42.62 -17.55 -9.39
C LEU A 18 -41.25 -17.91 -10.00
N PHE A 19 -41.18 -18.95 -10.83
CA PHE A 19 -39.94 -19.35 -11.50
C PHE A 19 -39.39 -18.25 -12.42
N ARG A 20 -40.25 -17.59 -13.20
CA ARG A 20 -39.83 -16.45 -14.06
C ARG A 20 -39.38 -15.25 -13.23
N SER A 21 -40.05 -14.96 -12.11
CA SER A 21 -39.64 -13.92 -11.17
C SER A 21 -38.27 -14.24 -10.56
N ALA A 22 -38.03 -15.47 -10.12
CA ALA A 22 -36.73 -15.88 -9.57
C ALA A 22 -35.59 -15.64 -10.56
N LYS A 23 -35.76 -16.04 -11.82
CA LYS A 23 -34.75 -15.80 -12.88
C LYS A 23 -34.52 -14.32 -13.14
N ALA A 24 -35.58 -13.52 -13.16
CA ALA A 24 -35.48 -12.08 -13.37
C ALA A 24 -34.79 -11.37 -12.19
N LEU A 25 -35.12 -11.75 -10.96
CA LEU A 25 -34.52 -11.21 -9.74
C LEU A 25 -33.04 -11.61 -9.62
N ALA A 26 -32.69 -12.86 -9.93
CA ALA A 26 -31.31 -13.30 -9.98
C ALA A 26 -30.49 -12.53 -11.04
N ALA A 27 -31.07 -12.25 -12.21
CA ALA A 27 -30.43 -11.42 -13.24
C ALA A 27 -30.26 -9.96 -12.81
N LEU A 28 -31.02 -9.49 -11.83
CA LEU A 28 -30.89 -8.18 -11.17
C LEU A 28 -30.05 -8.25 -9.90
N GLU A 29 -29.41 -9.39 -9.62
CA GLU A 29 -28.60 -9.64 -8.43
C GLU A 29 -29.36 -9.55 -7.10
N MET A 30 -30.70 -9.61 -7.16
CA MET A 30 -31.60 -9.68 -6.01
C MET A 30 -31.76 -11.14 -5.57
N TYR A 31 -30.67 -11.73 -5.08
CA TYR A 31 -30.58 -13.17 -4.84
C TYR A 31 -31.50 -13.66 -3.73
N ALA A 32 -31.67 -12.90 -2.65
CA ALA A 32 -32.54 -13.29 -1.54
C ALA A 32 -34.00 -13.43 -1.99
N GLU A 33 -34.50 -12.44 -2.73
CA GLU A 33 -35.84 -12.43 -3.30
C GLU A 33 -36.01 -13.49 -4.41
N ALA A 34 -34.94 -13.77 -5.15
CA ALA A 34 -34.93 -14.83 -6.16
C ALA A 34 -35.04 -16.23 -5.53
N ILE A 35 -34.30 -16.48 -4.44
CA ILE A 35 -34.35 -17.73 -3.67
C ILE A 35 -35.74 -17.89 -3.02
N ASP A 36 -36.28 -16.82 -2.43
CA ASP A 36 -37.64 -16.81 -1.86
C ASP A 36 -38.72 -17.18 -2.91
N CYS A 37 -38.62 -16.64 -4.13
CA CYS A 37 -39.49 -17.03 -5.24
C CYS A 37 -39.36 -18.53 -5.59
N CYS A 38 -38.15 -19.09 -5.56
CA CYS A 38 -37.92 -20.53 -5.77
C CYS A 38 -38.49 -21.38 -4.62
N GLU A 39 -38.34 -20.95 -3.37
CA GLU A 39 -38.89 -21.64 -2.19
C GLU A 39 -40.41 -21.67 -2.24
N HIS A 40 -41.05 -20.52 -2.52
CA HIS A 40 -42.49 -20.46 -2.71
C HIS A 40 -42.99 -21.32 -3.87
N ALA A 41 -42.22 -21.43 -4.95
CA ALA A 41 -42.55 -22.31 -6.07
C ALA A 41 -42.50 -23.79 -5.62
N LEU A 42 -41.49 -24.18 -4.86
CA LEU A 42 -41.32 -25.56 -4.35
C LEU A 42 -42.32 -25.93 -3.25
N ILE A 43 -42.83 -24.96 -2.48
CA ILE A 43 -43.95 -25.22 -1.55
C ILE A 43 -45.19 -25.70 -2.31
N ASN A 44 -45.44 -25.16 -3.51
CA ASN A 44 -46.62 -25.49 -4.32
C ASN A 44 -46.40 -26.65 -5.30
N ASP A 45 -45.15 -26.90 -5.71
CA ASP A 45 -44.75 -28.02 -6.57
C ASP A 45 -43.37 -28.57 -6.12
N PRO A 46 -43.34 -29.43 -5.09
CA PRO A 46 -42.09 -29.90 -4.47
C PRO A 46 -41.20 -30.70 -5.41
N ASP A 47 -41.77 -31.38 -6.42
CA ASP A 47 -41.04 -32.27 -7.34
C ASP A 47 -40.55 -31.55 -8.60
N ASN A 48 -40.71 -30.22 -8.68
CA ASN A 48 -40.28 -29.43 -9.82
C ASN A 48 -38.76 -29.37 -9.96
N LYS A 49 -38.20 -30.25 -10.81
CA LYS A 49 -36.75 -30.33 -11.04
C LYS A 49 -36.15 -29.02 -11.55
N ALA A 50 -36.84 -28.31 -12.44
CA ALA A 50 -36.34 -27.05 -13.01
C ALA A 50 -36.21 -25.95 -11.96
N VAL A 51 -37.19 -25.83 -11.05
CA VAL A 51 -37.12 -24.86 -9.94
C VAL A 51 -35.99 -25.23 -8.97
N ARG A 52 -35.80 -26.52 -8.64
CA ARG A 52 -34.70 -26.97 -7.78
C ARG A 52 -33.32 -26.70 -8.40
N GLU A 53 -33.15 -26.95 -9.69
CA GLU A 53 -31.90 -26.67 -10.42
C GLU A 53 -31.60 -25.17 -10.47
N GLU A 54 -32.61 -24.36 -10.74
CA GLU A 54 -32.48 -22.90 -10.76
C GLU A 54 -32.19 -22.34 -9.35
N GLN A 55 -32.86 -22.83 -8.31
CA GLN A 55 -32.57 -22.44 -6.92
C GLN A 55 -31.11 -22.75 -6.56
N LYS A 56 -30.62 -23.95 -6.91
CA LYS A 56 -29.21 -24.32 -6.71
C LYS A 56 -28.26 -23.40 -7.46
N ARG A 57 -28.58 -23.05 -8.71
CA ARG A 57 -27.78 -22.13 -9.53
C ARG A 57 -27.72 -20.74 -8.89
N ILE A 58 -28.87 -20.20 -8.48
CA ILE A 58 -29.00 -18.89 -7.83
C ILE A 58 -28.26 -18.88 -6.49
N GLN A 59 -28.41 -19.93 -5.68
CA GLN A 59 -27.70 -20.06 -4.40
C GLN A 59 -26.19 -20.10 -4.61
N ALA A 60 -25.68 -20.90 -5.54
CA ALA A 60 -24.26 -20.96 -5.84
C ALA A 60 -23.71 -19.60 -6.32
N GLU A 61 -24.48 -18.89 -7.16
CA GLU A 61 -24.10 -17.55 -7.62
C GLU A 61 -24.08 -16.51 -6.48
N PHE A 62 -25.08 -16.56 -5.59
CA PHE A 62 -25.14 -15.74 -4.38
C PHE A 62 -23.95 -15.99 -3.47
N ASP A 63 -23.63 -17.26 -3.17
CA ASP A 63 -22.54 -17.64 -2.29
C ASP A 63 -21.18 -17.15 -2.81
N ILE A 64 -20.94 -17.26 -4.13
CA ILE A 64 -19.73 -16.74 -4.78
C ILE A 64 -19.62 -15.22 -4.63
N LYS A 65 -20.72 -14.50 -4.86
CA LYS A 65 -20.74 -13.02 -4.75
C LYS A 65 -20.59 -12.54 -3.32
N GLU A 66 -21.27 -13.18 -2.37
CA GLU A 66 -21.13 -12.90 -0.94
C GLU A 66 -19.70 -13.15 -0.47
N ALA A 67 -19.08 -14.27 -0.88
CA ALA A 67 -17.68 -14.55 -0.56
C ALA A 67 -16.74 -13.47 -1.12
N LYS A 68 -16.94 -13.05 -2.38
CA LYS A 68 -16.15 -11.97 -3.00
C LYS A 68 -16.35 -10.63 -2.30
N ARG A 69 -17.59 -10.29 -1.91
CA ARG A 69 -17.92 -9.07 -1.17
C ARG A 69 -17.22 -9.07 0.19
N LYS A 70 -17.37 -10.14 0.98
CA LYS A 70 -16.71 -10.29 2.29
C LYS A 70 -15.20 -10.21 2.19
N ALA A 71 -14.59 -10.88 1.20
CA ALA A 71 -13.15 -10.83 0.98
C ALA A 71 -12.68 -9.41 0.61
N ARG A 72 -13.45 -8.67 -0.18
CA ARG A 72 -13.17 -7.27 -0.52
C ARG A 72 -13.27 -6.37 0.70
N GLU A 73 -14.34 -6.48 1.49
CA GLU A 73 -14.55 -5.71 2.72
C GLU A 73 -13.45 -5.98 3.74
N GLU A 74 -13.03 -7.23 3.93
CA GLU A 74 -11.93 -7.58 4.83
C GLU A 74 -10.60 -6.98 4.34
N ARG A 75 -10.33 -7.03 3.03
CA ARG A 75 -9.13 -6.41 2.45
C ARG A 75 -9.12 -4.89 2.66
N GLU A 76 -10.23 -4.23 2.36
CA GLU A 76 -10.39 -2.78 2.55
C GLU A 76 -10.25 -2.39 4.03
N ARG A 77 -10.81 -3.20 4.94
CA ARG A 77 -10.66 -3.04 6.39
C ARG A 77 -9.19 -3.15 6.80
N LYS A 78 -8.48 -4.20 6.39
CA LYS A 78 -7.04 -4.40 6.71
C LYS A 78 -6.17 -3.25 6.19
N ILE A 79 -6.43 -2.77 4.97
CA ILE A 79 -5.72 -1.62 4.40
C ILE A 79 -5.96 -0.36 5.24
N ARG A 80 -7.21 -0.10 5.63
CA ARG A 80 -7.57 1.05 6.47
C ARG A 80 -6.93 0.98 7.85
N GLU A 81 -6.97 -0.19 8.49
CA GLU A 81 -6.35 -0.43 9.80
C GLU A 81 -4.84 -0.21 9.73
N GLN A 82 -4.16 -0.77 8.71
CA GLN A 82 -2.72 -0.58 8.52
C GLN A 82 -2.37 0.90 8.28
N LYS A 83 -3.15 1.61 7.46
CA LYS A 83 -2.94 3.04 7.19
C LYS A 83 -3.03 3.86 8.48
N LEU A 84 -4.08 3.65 9.28
CA LEU A 84 -4.25 4.33 10.57
C LEU A 84 -3.11 4.01 11.55
N LYS A 85 -2.65 2.75 11.57
CA LYS A 85 -1.51 2.32 12.39
C LYS A 85 -0.23 3.08 12.03
N ILE A 86 0.07 3.21 10.74
CA ILE A 86 1.22 3.97 10.25
C ILE A 86 1.08 5.46 10.60
N GLU A 87 -0.07 6.07 10.31
CA GLU A 87 -0.33 7.49 10.60
C GLU A 87 -0.13 7.79 12.09
N SER A 88 -0.71 6.97 12.97
CA SER A 88 -0.55 7.11 14.41
C SER A 88 0.92 6.93 14.87
N ALA A 89 1.64 5.96 14.29
CA ALA A 89 3.05 5.72 14.62
C ALA A 89 3.95 6.88 14.21
N LEU A 90 3.69 7.52 13.06
CA LEU A 90 4.43 8.68 12.57
C LEU A 90 4.11 9.94 13.39
N GLU A 91 2.82 10.16 13.69
CA GLU A 91 2.36 11.28 14.52
C GLU A 91 2.96 11.23 15.93
N LYS A 92 2.92 10.07 16.58
CA LYS A 92 3.53 9.85 17.92
C LYS A 92 5.01 10.22 17.96
N ARG A 93 5.72 10.12 16.83
CA ARG A 93 7.14 10.46 16.70
C ARG A 93 7.39 11.92 16.31
N GLY A 94 6.35 12.67 15.92
CA GLY A 94 6.47 14.02 15.38
C GLY A 94 7.14 14.06 14.00
N ILE A 95 6.99 12.99 13.21
CA ILE A 95 7.55 12.92 11.85
C ILE A 95 6.65 13.70 10.91
N LYS A 96 7.23 14.67 10.18
CA LYS A 96 6.52 15.44 9.15
C LYS A 96 6.40 14.60 7.89
N THR A 97 5.20 14.50 7.33
CA THR A 97 4.92 13.75 6.10
C THR A 97 4.31 14.66 5.03
N ALA A 98 4.58 14.36 3.77
CA ALA A 98 3.91 14.99 2.64
C ALA A 98 3.64 13.96 1.54
N SER A 99 2.74 14.29 0.62
CA SER A 99 2.46 13.48 -0.57
C SER A 99 2.68 14.32 -1.81
N THR A 100 3.39 13.76 -2.79
CA THR A 100 3.65 14.44 -4.05
C THR A 100 2.45 14.22 -5.01
N PRO A 101 1.86 15.29 -5.57
CA PRO A 101 0.77 15.17 -6.52
C PRO A 101 1.16 14.29 -7.72
N GLY A 102 0.36 13.28 -8.02
CA GLY A 102 0.64 12.35 -9.13
C GLY A 102 1.72 11.30 -8.84
N TYR A 103 2.24 11.22 -7.60
CA TYR A 103 3.14 10.14 -7.23
C TYR A 103 2.46 8.79 -7.39
N THR A 104 3.13 7.90 -8.11
CA THR A 104 2.76 6.49 -8.20
C THR A 104 3.85 5.69 -7.52
N LYS A 105 3.45 4.88 -6.55
CA LYS A 105 4.38 4.04 -5.78
C LYS A 105 5.06 3.06 -6.73
N ASN A 106 6.39 3.14 -6.84
CA ASN A 106 7.20 2.32 -7.74
C ASN A 106 7.87 1.13 -7.03
N HIS A 107 7.60 0.93 -5.74
CA HIS A 107 8.06 -0.21 -4.93
C HIS A 107 6.89 -0.85 -4.16
N PRO A 108 6.94 -2.15 -3.82
CA PRO A 108 5.80 -2.79 -3.14
C PRO A 108 5.76 -2.52 -1.63
N HIS A 109 6.85 -2.07 -1.01
CA HIS A 109 6.98 -2.02 0.45
C HIS A 109 6.40 -0.74 1.07
N ASP A 110 5.59 -0.87 2.12
CA ASP A 110 5.09 0.24 2.95
C ASP A 110 5.90 0.35 4.24
N ILE A 111 5.68 1.43 5.01
CA ILE A 111 6.17 1.53 6.38
C ILE A 111 5.59 0.37 7.20
N GLN A 112 6.48 -0.34 7.89
CA GLN A 112 6.12 -1.42 8.79
C GLN A 112 6.09 -0.89 10.21
N VAL A 113 5.05 -1.24 10.97
CA VAL A 113 4.93 -0.90 12.39
C VAL A 113 4.99 -2.20 13.17
N HIS A 114 6.06 -2.39 13.95
CA HIS A 114 6.34 -3.58 14.73
C HIS A 114 5.40 -3.64 15.95
N ASP A 115 4.57 -4.67 16.05
CA ASP A 115 3.53 -4.77 17.09
C ASP A 115 4.09 -4.86 18.51
N GLU A 116 5.25 -5.49 18.68
CA GLU A 116 5.84 -5.76 19.99
C GLU A 116 6.45 -4.51 20.63
N THR A 117 7.16 -3.69 19.84
CA THR A 117 7.87 -2.51 20.34
C THR A 117 7.14 -1.21 20.01
N GLY A 118 6.26 -1.23 19.01
CA GLY A 118 5.69 -0.04 18.39
C GLY A 118 6.67 0.71 17.51
N ASP A 119 7.86 0.14 17.23
CA ASP A 119 8.87 0.72 16.36
C ASP A 119 8.42 0.71 14.89
N ILE A 120 9.07 1.54 14.08
CA ILE A 120 8.83 1.58 12.63
C ILE A 120 10.06 1.16 11.84
N SER A 121 9.82 0.47 10.72
CA SER A 121 10.78 0.33 9.64
C SER A 121 10.26 1.04 8.41
N VAL A 122 11.10 1.89 7.82
CA VAL A 122 10.72 2.77 6.70
C VAL A 122 11.44 2.29 5.44
N PRO A 123 10.72 2.10 4.31
CA PRO A 123 11.39 1.85 3.04
C PRO A 123 12.30 3.03 2.71
N THR A 124 13.52 2.75 2.24
CA THR A 124 14.54 3.77 2.06
C THR A 124 15.28 3.59 0.75
N PHE A 125 15.34 4.65 -0.06
CA PHE A 125 16.27 4.72 -1.18
C PHE A 125 17.63 5.24 -0.72
N ILE A 126 18.69 4.54 -1.13
CA ILE A 126 20.07 5.01 -1.05
C ILE A 126 20.47 5.44 -2.45
N LEU A 127 20.76 6.72 -2.63
CA LEU A 127 20.97 7.35 -3.93
C LEU A 127 22.46 7.62 -4.17
N TYR A 128 22.96 7.24 -5.35
CA TYR A 128 24.34 7.41 -5.78
C TYR A 128 24.41 8.33 -7.01
N PRO A 129 24.26 9.66 -6.83
CA PRO A 129 24.11 10.58 -7.94
C PRO A 129 25.34 10.70 -8.86
N GLU A 130 26.54 10.31 -8.42
CA GLU A 130 27.74 10.29 -9.28
C GLU A 130 27.61 9.27 -10.41
N HIS A 131 26.97 8.14 -10.12
CA HIS A 131 26.80 7.02 -11.05
C HIS A 131 25.38 6.91 -11.60
N ASN A 132 24.45 7.75 -11.12
CA ASN A 132 23.02 7.65 -11.41
C ASN A 132 22.44 6.27 -11.06
N GLU A 133 22.88 5.75 -9.92
CA GLU A 133 22.48 4.44 -9.37
C GLU A 133 21.71 4.60 -8.06
N SER A 134 20.99 3.56 -7.66
CA SER A 134 20.30 3.53 -6.37
C SER A 134 20.08 2.13 -5.84
N ASP A 135 20.17 1.97 -4.53
CA ASP A 135 19.72 0.77 -3.81
C ASP A 135 18.40 1.04 -3.08
N PHE A 136 17.56 0.01 -2.98
CA PHE A 136 16.29 0.07 -2.26
C PHE A 136 16.30 -0.85 -1.05
N VAL A 137 16.33 -0.24 0.14
CA VAL A 137 16.19 -0.95 1.42
C VAL A 137 14.71 -1.09 1.73
N GLN A 138 14.22 -2.33 1.76
CA GLN A 138 12.79 -2.61 1.92
C GLN A 138 12.24 -2.15 3.28
N ALA A 139 13.04 -2.27 4.34
CA ALA A 139 12.64 -1.98 5.71
C ALA A 139 13.86 -1.52 6.53
N PHE A 140 14.14 -0.23 6.54
CA PHE A 140 15.20 0.33 7.39
C PHE A 140 14.62 0.67 8.77
N HIS A 141 15.02 -0.08 9.79
CA HIS A 141 14.50 0.09 11.14
C HIS A 141 14.97 1.40 11.78
N GLU A 142 14.07 2.07 12.51
CA GLU A 142 14.29 3.45 12.94
C GLU A 142 15.44 3.62 13.94
N HIS A 143 15.76 2.57 14.70
CA HIS A 143 16.83 2.58 15.70
C HIS A 143 18.19 2.13 15.18
N ASP A 144 18.24 1.64 13.94
CA ASP A 144 19.46 1.19 13.30
C ASP A 144 20.25 2.40 12.82
N THR A 145 21.57 2.29 12.85
CA THR A 145 22.44 3.37 12.43
C THR A 145 22.63 3.38 10.91
N ILE A 146 22.88 4.58 10.36
CA ILE A 146 23.20 4.72 8.93
C ILE A 146 24.42 3.87 8.56
N GLY A 147 25.42 3.80 9.45
CA GLY A 147 26.63 3.02 9.22
C GLY A 147 26.39 1.52 9.13
N GLU A 148 25.54 0.95 10.00
CA GLU A 148 25.18 -0.47 9.95
C GLU A 148 24.49 -0.81 8.63
N GLN A 149 23.51 0.01 8.22
CA GLN A 149 22.80 -0.23 6.96
C GLN A 149 23.72 -0.10 5.73
N LEU A 150 24.62 0.89 5.71
CA LEU A 150 25.59 1.04 4.62
C LEU A 150 26.64 -0.06 4.61
N ALA A 151 27.02 -0.60 5.77
CA ALA A 151 27.94 -1.73 5.85
C ALA A 151 27.32 -3.00 5.26
N GLU A 152 26.01 -3.20 5.42
CA GLU A 152 25.27 -4.28 4.78
C GLU A 152 25.20 -4.08 3.26
N ILE A 153 24.81 -2.89 2.80
CA ILE A 153 24.69 -2.59 1.36
C ILE A 153 26.04 -2.74 0.65
N PHE A 154 27.11 -2.21 1.26
CA PHE A 154 28.46 -2.26 0.70
C PHE A 154 29.26 -3.47 1.16
N TYR A 155 28.61 -4.50 1.71
CA TYR A 155 29.28 -5.75 2.11
C TYR A 155 30.06 -6.33 0.92
N GLU A 156 29.41 -6.39 -0.25
CA GLU A 156 30.06 -6.60 -1.53
C GLU A 156 30.26 -5.27 -2.26
N PRO A 157 31.41 -5.04 -2.93
CA PRO A 157 31.56 -3.87 -3.77
C PRO A 157 30.55 -3.89 -4.92
N ALA A 158 29.88 -2.76 -5.14
CA ALA A 158 28.94 -2.61 -6.23
C ALA A 158 29.66 -2.77 -7.59
N PRO A 159 29.05 -3.44 -8.59
CA PRO A 159 29.67 -3.66 -9.89
C PRO A 159 30.08 -2.37 -10.63
N TRP A 160 29.37 -1.27 -10.37
CA TRP A 160 29.62 0.06 -10.94
C TRP A 160 30.72 0.85 -10.20
N ASP A 161 31.10 0.44 -8.98
CA ASP A 161 32.13 1.09 -8.16
C ASP A 161 33.51 0.44 -8.35
N SER A 162 34.03 0.52 -9.59
CA SER A 162 35.36 -0.01 -9.94
C SER A 162 36.52 0.59 -9.13
N GLN A 163 36.34 1.77 -8.55
CA GLN A 163 37.35 2.50 -7.78
C GLN A 163 37.22 2.28 -6.26
N HIS A 164 36.22 1.49 -5.82
CA HIS A 164 35.96 1.19 -4.41
C HIS A 164 35.84 2.45 -3.54
N LYS A 165 35.14 3.46 -4.07
CA LYS A 165 34.85 4.74 -3.41
C LYS A 165 33.68 4.62 -2.43
N TYR A 166 32.78 3.67 -2.64
CA TYR A 166 31.57 3.48 -1.86
C TYR A 166 31.79 2.43 -0.76
N ARG A 167 32.35 2.92 0.33
CA ARG A 167 32.51 2.22 1.61
C ARG A 167 32.09 3.15 2.74
N PRO A 168 31.54 2.64 3.86
CA PRO A 168 31.06 3.49 4.96
C PRO A 168 32.04 4.59 5.39
N GLU A 169 33.34 4.30 5.45
CA GLU A 169 34.38 5.26 5.88
C GLU A 169 34.79 6.27 4.79
N LYS A 170 34.48 5.96 3.54
CA LYS A 170 34.87 6.70 2.33
C LYS A 170 33.75 7.51 1.71
N VAL A 171 32.56 7.53 2.31
CA VAL A 171 31.41 8.28 1.80
C VAL A 171 30.95 9.34 2.80
N ASP A 172 30.35 10.39 2.27
CA ASP A 172 29.53 11.33 3.02
C ASP A 172 28.05 11.04 2.72
N ILE A 173 27.23 11.11 3.76
CA ILE A 173 25.79 10.86 3.69
C ILE A 173 25.05 12.17 3.90
N TYR A 174 24.04 12.41 3.07
CA TYR A 174 23.18 13.57 3.13
C TYR A 174 21.71 13.14 3.12
N PHE A 175 20.85 13.99 3.65
CA PHE A 175 19.41 13.93 3.43
C PHE A 175 18.90 15.31 3.04
N GLU A 176 17.79 15.35 2.32
CA GLU A 176 17.16 16.59 1.88
C GLU A 176 16.46 17.29 3.05
N THR A 177 16.63 18.60 3.13
CA THR A 177 15.94 19.47 4.08
C THR A 177 15.14 20.52 3.33
N GLU A 178 13.95 20.84 3.81
CA GLU A 178 13.08 21.88 3.27
C GLU A 178 12.97 23.03 4.29
N ASP A 179 13.25 24.26 3.86
CA ASP A 179 13.04 25.44 4.68
C ASP A 179 11.57 25.93 4.64
N ALA A 180 11.26 26.99 5.39
CA ALA A 180 9.90 27.54 5.43
C ALA A 180 9.46 28.16 4.08
N GLY A 181 10.39 28.47 3.19
CA GLY A 181 10.14 28.97 1.83
C GLY A 181 10.01 27.86 0.78
N GLY A 182 10.15 26.59 1.16
CA GLY A 182 10.12 25.46 0.23
C GLY A 182 11.46 25.21 -0.48
N ASN A 183 12.55 25.88 -0.08
CA ASN A 183 13.85 25.65 -0.68
C ASN A 183 14.44 24.33 -0.15
N VAL A 184 14.93 23.51 -1.08
CA VAL A 184 15.55 22.22 -0.77
C VAL A 184 17.05 22.39 -0.60
N GLY A 185 17.54 22.11 0.60
CA GLY A 185 18.96 22.01 0.94
C GLY A 185 19.37 20.58 1.29
N LEU A 186 20.65 20.40 1.58
CA LEU A 186 21.20 19.12 2.05
C LEU A 186 21.79 19.27 3.44
N MET A 187 21.54 18.28 4.29
CA MET A 187 22.18 18.17 5.59
C MET A 187 23.03 16.90 5.66
N LYS A 188 24.31 17.08 6.00
CA LYS A 188 25.25 15.97 6.19
C LYS A 188 24.93 15.23 7.50
N VAL A 189 24.98 13.91 7.47
CA VAL A 189 24.75 13.04 8.64
C VAL A 189 25.93 12.08 8.86
N GLY A 190 26.20 11.77 10.12
CA GLY A 190 27.26 10.83 10.50
C GLY A 190 26.78 9.37 10.54
N LEU A 191 27.72 8.43 10.38
CA LEU A 191 27.43 6.99 10.36
C LEU A 191 26.76 6.46 11.64
N LYS A 192 27.08 7.03 12.80
CA LYS A 192 26.51 6.60 14.10
C LYS A 192 25.10 7.13 14.36
N VAL A 193 24.57 7.96 13.47
CA VAL A 193 23.23 8.52 13.61
C VAL A 193 22.21 7.44 13.29
N LYS A 194 21.16 7.36 14.09
CA LYS A 194 20.03 6.46 13.86
C LYS A 194 19.07 7.06 12.84
N LEU A 195 18.39 6.22 12.06
CA LEU A 195 17.42 6.70 11.06
C LEU A 195 16.37 7.63 11.68
N ILE A 196 15.87 7.31 12.88
CA ILE A 196 14.86 8.13 13.58
C ILE A 196 15.30 9.57 13.82
N THR A 197 16.60 9.82 14.00
CA THR A 197 17.14 11.18 14.19
C THR A 197 16.96 12.02 12.93
N ILE A 198 17.10 11.42 11.74
CA ILE A 198 16.85 12.07 10.45
C ILE A 198 15.35 12.30 10.27
N LEU A 199 14.54 11.25 10.48
CA LEU A 199 13.10 11.30 10.27
C LEU A 199 12.41 12.38 11.11
N LYS A 200 12.89 12.60 12.35
CA LYS A 200 12.38 13.62 13.29
C LYS A 200 12.99 15.00 13.10
N HIS A 201 13.94 15.18 12.18
CA HIS A 201 14.60 16.46 12.02
C HIS A 201 13.60 17.54 11.57
N GLN A 202 13.67 18.72 12.17
CA GLN A 202 12.67 19.79 11.96
C GLN A 202 12.51 20.25 10.51
N LYS A 203 13.58 20.13 9.70
CA LYS A 203 13.57 20.46 8.27
C LYS A 203 13.40 19.24 7.36
N HIS A 204 13.28 18.05 7.91
CA HIS A 204 13.05 16.85 7.11
C HIS A 204 11.54 16.65 6.90
N ILE A 205 11.17 16.20 5.71
CA ILE A 205 9.80 15.82 5.36
C ILE A 205 9.86 14.44 4.72
N LEU A 206 9.19 13.47 5.31
CA LEU A 206 9.03 12.14 4.76
C LEU A 206 7.99 12.18 3.63
N LYS A 207 8.48 12.38 2.40
CA LYS A 207 7.64 12.44 1.19
C LYS A 207 7.28 11.02 0.73
N ASP A 208 5.98 10.80 0.54
CA ASP A 208 5.41 9.55 0.02
C ASP A 208 5.74 8.30 0.85
N GLN A 209 5.87 8.48 2.18
CA GLN A 209 6.21 7.41 3.14
C GLN A 209 7.56 6.72 2.84
N LEU A 210 8.46 7.44 2.17
CA LEU A 210 9.71 6.89 1.65
C LEU A 210 10.89 7.77 2.07
N ALA A 211 11.85 7.17 2.78
CA ALA A 211 13.08 7.86 3.15
C ALA A 211 14.07 7.86 1.98
N ARG A 212 14.91 8.89 1.90
CA ARG A 212 15.93 9.04 0.87
C ARG A 212 17.22 9.51 1.52
N LEU A 213 18.28 8.73 1.36
CA LEU A 213 19.63 9.09 1.78
C LEU A 213 20.50 9.19 0.54
N ILE A 214 21.26 10.28 0.45
CA ILE A 214 22.14 10.54 -0.67
C ILE A 214 23.56 10.24 -0.21
N VAL A 215 24.23 9.34 -0.93
CA VAL A 215 25.57 8.87 -0.61
C VAL A 215 26.51 9.32 -1.72
N VAL A 216 27.53 10.08 -1.34
CA VAL A 216 28.54 10.60 -2.27
C VAL A 216 29.93 10.29 -1.75
N PRO A 217 30.94 10.09 -2.60
CA PRO A 217 32.30 9.86 -2.15
C PRO A 217 32.80 11.03 -1.30
N LYS A 218 33.61 10.70 -0.30
CA LYS A 218 34.19 11.67 0.63
C LYS A 218 35.29 12.49 -0.02
N GLU A 219 35.93 11.95 -1.06
CA GLU A 219 36.95 12.65 -1.84
C GLU A 219 36.47 14.03 -2.30
N ASP A 220 37.40 14.99 -2.28
CA ASP A 220 37.12 16.36 -2.67
C ASP A 220 37.23 16.52 -4.20
N SER A 221 36.28 15.92 -4.92
CA SER A 221 36.23 15.98 -6.38
C SER A 221 35.53 17.25 -6.88
N GLN A 222 35.91 17.73 -8.06
CA GLN A 222 35.22 18.86 -8.70
C GLN A 222 33.73 18.55 -8.92
N TRP A 223 33.42 17.32 -9.32
CA TRP A 223 32.04 16.85 -9.46
C TRP A 223 31.22 17.04 -8.18
N LYS A 224 31.77 16.66 -7.02
CA LYS A 224 31.08 16.80 -5.73
C LYS A 224 30.81 18.27 -5.39
N LYS A 225 31.78 19.15 -5.64
CA LYS A 225 31.63 20.61 -5.44
C LYS A 225 30.51 21.17 -6.32
N ASP A 226 30.53 20.82 -7.60
CA ASP A 226 29.52 21.28 -8.57
C ASP A 226 28.13 20.72 -8.25
N TRP A 227 28.05 19.48 -7.78
CA TRP A 227 26.79 18.86 -7.38
C TRP A 227 26.23 19.50 -6.10
N LEU A 228 27.04 19.70 -5.06
CA LEU A 228 26.61 20.36 -3.82
C LEU A 228 26.18 21.81 -4.06
N ALA A 229 26.81 22.52 -5.00
CA ALA A 229 26.44 23.90 -5.36
C ALA A 229 25.01 24.04 -5.89
N LYS A 230 24.37 22.94 -6.34
CA LYS A 230 22.96 22.93 -6.78
C LYS A 230 21.96 23.06 -5.64
N TYR A 231 22.36 22.69 -4.41
CA TYR A 231 21.51 22.66 -3.21
C TYR A 231 21.80 23.81 -2.22
N GLY A 232 22.76 24.67 -2.54
CA GLY A 232 23.25 25.75 -1.67
C GLY A 232 22.86 27.17 -2.10
N LYS A 233 21.72 27.33 -2.79
CA LYS A 233 21.18 28.63 -3.18
C LYS A 233 19.92 28.99 -2.41
#